data_AF-A0A7V9IZF1-F1
#
_entry.id   AF-A0A7V9IZF1-F1
#
_cell.length_a   1.000
_cell.length_b   1.000
_cell.length_c   1.000
_cell.angle_alpha   90.00
_cell.angle_beta   90.00
_cell.angle_gamma   90.00
#
_symmetry.space_group_name_H-M   'P 1'
#
loop_
_entity.id
_entity.type
_entity.pdbx_description
1 polymer ?
#
loop_
_entity_poly.entity_id
_entity_poly.type
_entity_poly.pdbx_seq_one_letter_code
_entity_poly.pdbx_strand_id
1 'polypeptide(L)'
;MSAGMFSTPRPVPSRLAPAVSGGSVIALALPVFAVAGWPLSGWALAAVLWAAAQAFSLILAQFSGGADNLAAAGMRGIGTTSRGLLVGIPLVAVTVADERVGIAAAGLYALAFTVELLVGLAAYFGTEAKA
;
A
#
# COMPACT_ATOMS: atom_id res chain seq x y z
N MET A 1 -19.64 3.50 -30.67
CA MET A 1 -18.97 3.96 -29.44
C MET A 1 -17.68 4.65 -29.85
N SER A 2 -17.62 5.98 -29.75
CA SER A 2 -16.49 6.76 -30.28
C SER A 2 -15.26 6.65 -29.39
N ALA A 3 -14.10 6.38 -29.99
CA ALA A 3 -12.80 6.20 -29.33
C ALA A 3 -12.35 7.38 -28.42
N GLY A 4 -13.02 8.53 -28.50
CA GLY A 4 -12.74 9.73 -27.70
C GLY A 4 -13.13 9.64 -26.22
N MET A 5 -13.95 8.66 -25.80
CA MET A 5 -14.29 8.49 -24.37
C MET A 5 -13.08 8.06 -23.53
N PHE A 6 -12.08 7.42 -24.14
CA PHE A 6 -10.84 7.01 -23.49
C PHE A 6 -9.73 8.07 -23.56
N SER A 7 -9.93 9.17 -24.30
CA SER A 7 -8.90 10.20 -24.51
C SER A 7 -9.05 11.45 -23.65
N THR A 8 -10.10 11.54 -22.81
CA THR A 8 -10.24 12.63 -21.82
C THR A 8 -9.34 12.38 -20.62
N PRO A 9 -8.29 13.20 -20.38
CA PRO A 9 -7.40 13.05 -19.23
C PRO A 9 -8.22 13.22 -17.94
N ARG A 10 -8.31 12.16 -17.14
CA ARG A 10 -9.06 12.19 -15.88
C ARG A 10 -8.20 12.82 -14.77
N PRO A 11 -8.81 13.57 -13.83
CA PRO A 11 -8.13 14.00 -12.62
C PRO A 11 -7.62 12.79 -11.84
N VAL A 12 -6.36 12.83 -11.42
CA VAL A 12 -5.77 11.77 -10.61
C VAL A 12 -6.48 11.72 -9.25
N PRO A 13 -7.02 10.57 -8.81
CA PRO A 13 -7.65 10.44 -7.50
C PRO A 13 -6.72 10.82 -6.35
N SER A 14 -7.27 11.29 -5.24
CA SER A 14 -6.48 11.66 -4.06
C SER A 14 -5.69 10.46 -3.54
N ARG A 15 -4.37 10.64 -3.38
CA ARG A 15 -3.44 9.57 -2.97
C ARG A 15 -3.44 9.31 -1.46
N LEU A 16 -4.00 10.24 -0.69
CA LEU A 16 -3.99 10.17 0.78
C LEU A 16 -5.00 9.16 1.31
N ALA A 17 -6.18 9.04 0.68
CA ALA A 17 -7.22 8.13 1.15
C ALA A 17 -6.78 6.65 1.18
N PRO A 18 -6.14 6.11 0.12
CA PRO A 18 -5.60 4.74 0.14
C PRO A 18 -4.52 4.56 1.21
N ALA A 19 -3.53 5.45 1.27
CA ALA A 19 -2.41 5.33 2.22
C ALA A 19 -2.86 5.41 3.68
N VAL A 20 -3.80 6.31 3.99
CA VAL A 20 -4.41 6.42 5.32
C VAL A 20 -5.16 5.14 5.67
N SER A 21 -5.90 4.55 4.73
CA SER A 21 -6.69 3.34 4.99
C SER A 21 -5.84 2.15 5.44
N GLY A 22 -4.74 1.86 4.75
CA GLY A 22 -3.83 0.79 5.17
C GLY A 22 -3.08 1.13 6.47
N GLY A 23 -2.72 2.41 6.66
CA GLY A 23 -2.16 2.88 7.94
C GLY A 23 -3.13 2.70 9.12
N SER A 24 -4.43 2.95 8.91
CA SER A 24 -5.47 2.72 9.91
C SER A 24 -5.60 1.24 10.26
N VAL A 25 -5.48 0.33 9.30
CA VAL A 25 -5.48 -1.12 9.57
C VAL A 25 -4.34 -1.50 10.51
N ILE A 26 -3.12 -0.99 10.26
CA ILE A 26 -1.98 -1.25 11.14
C ILE A 26 -2.19 -0.65 12.53
N ALA A 27 -2.67 0.59 12.63
CA ALA A 27 -2.92 1.24 13.91
C ALA A 27 -3.98 0.49 14.73
N LEU A 28 -5.08 0.07 14.10
CA LEU A 28 -6.17 -0.67 14.74
C LEU A 28 -5.79 -2.12 15.06
N ALA A 29 -4.78 -2.68 14.40
CA ALA A 29 -4.28 -4.01 14.73
C ALA A 29 -3.51 -4.04 16.06
N LEU A 30 -2.96 -2.91 16.52
CA LEU A 30 -2.22 -2.86 17.79
C LEU A 30 -3.06 -3.33 18.99
N PRO A 31 -4.27 -2.78 19.26
CA PRO A 31 -5.11 -3.27 20.36
C PRO A 31 -5.54 -4.72 20.16
N VAL A 32 -5.76 -5.17 18.92
CA VAL A 32 -6.11 -6.58 18.62
C VAL A 32 -4.97 -7.52 18.99
N PHE A 33 -3.73 -7.18 18.61
CA PHE A 33 -2.55 -8.00 18.93
C PHE A 33 -2.30 -8.05 20.44
N ALA A 34 -2.49 -6.92 21.13
CA ALA A 34 -2.34 -6.84 22.58
C ALA A 34 -3.37 -7.71 23.32
N VAL A 35 -4.64 -7.68 22.91
CA VAL A 35 -5.72 -8.46 23.54
C VAL A 35 -5.63 -9.95 23.18
N ALA A 36 -5.27 -10.28 21.94
CA ALA A 36 -5.17 -11.66 21.46
C ALA A 36 -3.88 -12.38 21.90
N GLY A 37 -2.97 -11.69 22.61
CA GLY A 37 -1.67 -12.24 23.01
C GLY A 37 -0.75 -12.59 21.83
N TRP A 38 -0.95 -11.92 20.69
CA TRP A 38 -0.12 -12.11 19.49
C TRP A 38 1.21 -11.38 19.63
N PRO A 39 2.26 -11.84 18.91
CA PRO A 39 3.59 -11.24 19.03
C PRO A 39 3.60 -9.77 18.58
N LEU A 40 3.76 -8.85 19.54
CA LEU A 40 3.81 -7.40 19.29
C LEU A 40 5.01 -6.99 18.41
N SER A 41 6.08 -7.79 18.42
CA SER A 41 7.21 -7.63 17.49
C SER A 41 6.79 -7.80 16.03
N GLY A 42 5.82 -8.69 15.74
CA GLY A 42 5.27 -8.88 14.40
C GLY A 42 4.46 -7.68 13.94
N TRP A 43 3.67 -7.09 14.84
CA TRP A 43 2.99 -5.82 14.58
C TRP A 43 3.98 -4.69 14.30
N ALA A 44 5.01 -4.56 15.14
CA ALA A 44 6.02 -3.51 14.98
C ALA A 44 6.78 -3.65 13.66
N LEU A 45 7.15 -4.87 13.28
CA LEU A 45 7.78 -5.14 12.00
C LEU A 45 6.88 -4.71 10.83
N ALA A 46 5.61 -5.11 10.84
CA ALA A 46 4.66 -4.70 9.80
C ALA A 46 4.50 -3.18 9.73
N ALA A 47 4.43 -2.50 10.88
CA ALA A 47 4.32 -1.04 10.95
C ALA A 47 5.56 -0.32 10.36
N VAL A 48 6.76 -0.79 10.69
CA VAL A 48 8.02 -0.25 10.14
C VAL A 48 8.09 -0.48 8.64
N LEU A 49 7.78 -1.69 8.17
CA LEU A 49 7.78 -2.02 6.75
C LEU A 49 6.75 -1.19 5.98
N TRP A 50 5.58 -0.94 6.56
CA TRP A 50 4.57 -0.07 5.99
C TRP A 50 5.04 1.38 5.87
N ALA A 51 5.59 1.94 6.94
CA ALA A 51 6.11 3.31 6.94
C ALA A 51 7.23 3.48 5.91
N ALA A 52 8.18 2.53 5.84
CA ALA A 52 9.25 2.53 4.84
C ALA A 52 8.70 2.48 3.41
N ALA A 53 7.67 1.68 3.19
CA ALA A 53 7.06 1.52 1.88
C ALA A 53 6.27 2.77 1.43
N GLN A 54 5.62 3.48 2.38
CA GLN A 54 5.01 4.80 2.11
C GLN A 54 6.08 5.86 1.85
N ALA A 55 7.16 5.89 2.64
CA ALA A 55 8.27 6.83 2.42
C ALA A 55 8.91 6.65 1.04
N PHE A 56 9.14 5.41 0.62
CA PHE A 56 9.65 5.10 -0.72
C PHE A 56 8.72 5.64 -1.82
N SER A 57 7.41 5.52 -1.61
CA SER A 57 6.39 6.00 -2.55
C SER A 57 6.37 7.54 -2.64
N LEU A 58 6.58 8.24 -1.52
CA LEU A 58 6.70 9.70 -1.47
C LEU A 58 7.97 10.20 -2.17
N ILE A 59 9.11 9.54 -1.93
CA ILE A 59 10.37 9.86 -2.59
C ILE A 59 10.23 9.71 -4.11
N LEU A 60 9.63 8.60 -4.56
CA LEU A 60 9.41 8.37 -5.99
C LEU A 60 8.45 9.41 -6.60
N ALA A 61 7.44 9.85 -5.84
CA ALA A 61 6.53 10.91 -6.27
C ALA A 61 7.25 12.26 -6.44
N GLN A 62 8.23 12.59 -5.60
CA GLN A 62 9.00 13.83 -5.69
C GLN A 62 9.78 13.93 -7.01
N PHE A 63 10.34 12.82 -7.50
CA PHE A 63 11.06 12.79 -8.78
C PHE A 63 10.13 12.83 -10.01
N SER A 64 8.85 12.48 -9.85
CA SER A 64 7.88 12.42 -10.96
C SER A 64 7.26 13.77 -11.37
N GLY A 65 7.57 14.86 -10.66
CA GLY A 65 6.95 16.18 -10.85
C GLY A 65 7.14 16.84 -12.23
N GLY A 66 7.97 16.27 -13.11
CA GLY A 66 8.25 16.81 -14.46
C GLY A 66 7.97 15.87 -15.64
N ALA A 67 7.45 14.65 -15.40
CA ALA A 67 7.29 13.65 -16.46
C ALA A 67 5.83 13.53 -16.92
N ASP A 68 5.62 13.38 -18.24
CA ASP A 68 4.32 13.10 -18.85
C ASP A 68 3.55 12.01 -18.08
N ASN A 69 2.22 12.12 -18.03
CA ASN A 69 1.31 11.25 -17.28
C ASN A 69 1.58 9.73 -17.46
N LEU A 70 2.15 9.33 -18.61
CA LEU A 70 2.54 7.95 -18.90
C LEU A 70 3.76 7.45 -18.09
N ALA A 71 4.80 8.27 -17.99
CA ALA A 71 6.00 7.94 -17.21
C ALA A 71 5.68 7.94 -15.70
N ALA A 72 4.84 8.88 -15.25
CA ALA A 72 4.33 8.90 -13.89
C ALA A 72 3.43 7.70 -13.56
N ALA A 73 2.66 7.18 -14.53
CA ALA A 73 1.86 5.97 -14.35
C ALA A 73 2.72 4.68 -14.31
N GLY A 74 3.70 4.57 -15.21
CA GLY A 74 4.63 3.44 -15.25
C GLY A 74 5.50 3.34 -13.99
N MET A 75 6.02 4.47 -13.51
CA MET A 75 6.83 4.51 -12.29
C MET A 75 6.02 4.15 -11.05
N ARG A 76 4.70 4.39 -11.04
CA ARG A 76 3.79 3.93 -9.98
C ARG A 76 3.54 2.43 -10.02
N GLY A 77 3.33 1.85 -11.20
CA GLY A 77 3.17 0.40 -11.37
C GLY A 77 4.43 -0.36 -10.96
N ILE A 78 5.60 0.18 -11.28
CA ILE A 78 6.89 -0.32 -10.80
C ILE A 78 6.98 -0.14 -9.29
N GLY A 79 6.68 1.04 -8.74
CA GLY A 79 6.75 1.30 -7.30
C GLY A 79 5.89 0.39 -6.43
N THR A 80 4.67 0.05 -6.87
CA THR A 80 3.79 -0.91 -6.16
C THR A 80 4.30 -2.34 -6.25
N THR A 81 4.79 -2.75 -7.42
CA THR A 81 5.36 -4.10 -7.62
C THR A 81 6.67 -4.26 -6.83
N SER A 82 7.53 -3.25 -6.85
CA SER A 82 8.78 -3.20 -6.08
C SER A 82 8.54 -3.21 -4.57
N ARG A 83 7.47 -2.56 -4.07
CA ARG A 83 7.08 -2.63 -2.64
C ARG A 83 6.85 -4.08 -2.20
N GLY A 84 6.12 -4.87 -2.99
CA GLY A 84 5.87 -6.28 -2.68
C GLY A 84 7.16 -7.11 -2.56
N LEU A 85 8.08 -6.94 -3.52
CA LEU A 85 9.38 -7.61 -3.51
C LEU A 85 10.28 -7.18 -2.34
N LEU A 86 10.39 -5.87 -2.10
CA LEU A 86 11.25 -5.32 -1.05
C LEU A 86 10.77 -5.69 0.35
N VAL A 87 9.45 -5.77 0.56
CA VAL A 87 8.86 -6.14 1.85
C VAL A 87 8.87 -7.64 2.07
N GLY A 88 8.80 -8.44 1.01
CA GLY A 88 8.88 -9.90 1.09
C GLY A 88 10.20 -10.39 1.71
N ILE A 89 11.34 -9.77 1.37
CA ILE A 89 12.67 -10.16 1.87
C ILE A 89 12.74 -10.16 3.42
N PRO A 90 12.48 -9.04 4.12
CA PRO A 90 12.53 -9.02 5.58
C PRO A 90 11.45 -9.89 6.23
N LEU A 91 10.27 -10.04 5.62
CA LEU A 91 9.24 -10.95 6.13
C LEU A 91 9.70 -12.41 6.09
N VAL A 92 10.31 -12.84 4.98
CA VAL A 92 10.87 -14.19 4.87
C VAL A 92 12.01 -14.37 5.88
N ALA A 93 12.94 -13.42 5.96
CA ALA A 93 14.06 -13.49 6.90
C ALA A 93 13.60 -13.62 8.36
N VAL A 94 12.59 -12.84 8.76
CA VAL A 94 12.02 -12.92 10.12
C VAL A 94 11.23 -14.21 10.31
N THR A 95 10.47 -14.68 9.32
CA THR A 95 9.75 -15.96 9.41
C THR A 95 10.70 -17.15 9.60
N VAL A 96 11.89 -17.10 8.99
CA VAL A 96 12.93 -18.12 9.20
C VAL A 96 13.52 -18.05 10.61
N ALA A 97 13.63 -16.86 11.19
CA ALA A 97 14.17 -16.68 12.55
C ALA A 97 13.13 -16.98 13.66
N ASP A 98 11.89 -16.52 13.47
CA ASP A 98 10.75 -16.73 14.34
C ASP A 98 9.46 -16.77 13.50
N GLU A 99 8.95 -17.98 13.31
CA GLU A 99 7.77 -18.25 12.48
C GLU A 99 6.54 -17.46 12.96
N ARG A 100 6.32 -17.37 14.27
CA ARG A 100 5.13 -16.70 14.82
C ARG A 100 5.17 -15.20 14.53
N VAL A 101 6.33 -14.58 14.71
CA VAL A 101 6.53 -13.15 14.43
C VAL A 101 6.39 -12.89 12.93
N GLY A 102 7.01 -13.73 12.10
CA GLY A 102 6.97 -13.62 10.65
C GLY A 102 5.55 -13.73 10.08
N ILE A 103 4.80 -14.76 10.47
CA ILE A 103 3.41 -14.96 10.02
C ILE A 103 2.51 -13.82 10.47
N ALA A 104 2.63 -13.37 11.72
CA ALA A 104 1.83 -12.27 12.24
C ALA A 104 2.10 -10.96 11.48
N ALA A 105 3.38 -10.66 11.21
CA ALA A 105 3.78 -9.49 10.43
C ALA A 105 3.31 -9.58 8.97
N ALA A 106 3.50 -10.74 8.34
CA ALA A 106 3.13 -10.97 6.95
C ALA A 106 1.61 -10.86 6.75
N GLY A 107 0.83 -11.49 7.62
CA GLY A 107 -0.63 -11.43 7.59
C GLY A 107 -1.15 -10.00 7.77
N LEU A 108 -0.60 -9.27 8.74
CA LEU A 108 -1.00 -7.87 8.97
C LEU A 108 -0.62 -6.97 7.79
N TYR A 109 0.59 -7.09 7.26
CA TYR A 109 1.03 -6.31 6.11
C TYR A 109 0.16 -6.60 4.88
N ALA A 110 -0.11 -7.88 4.61
CA ALA A 110 -0.95 -8.29 3.48
C ALA A 110 -2.37 -7.70 3.60
N LEU A 111 -3.00 -7.77 4.79
CA LEU A 111 -4.30 -7.18 5.03
C LEU A 111 -4.31 -5.66 4.79
N ALA A 112 -3.33 -4.94 5.35
CA ALA A 112 -3.22 -3.50 5.18
C ALA A 112 -3.04 -3.13 3.69
N PHE A 113 -2.22 -3.88 2.96
CA PHE A 113 -1.99 -3.67 1.53
C PHE A 113 -3.26 -3.95 0.71
N THR A 114 -4.00 -5.03 1.01
CA THR A 114 -5.26 -5.34 0.32
C THR A 114 -6.30 -4.24 0.54
N VAL A 115 -6.41 -3.70 1.76
CA VAL A 115 -7.33 -2.59 2.05
C VAL A 115 -6.93 -1.32 1.31
N GLU A 116 -5.64 -0.97 1.29
CA GLU A 116 -5.14 0.17 0.51
C GLU A 116 -5.49 0.02 -0.98
N LEU A 117 -5.30 -1.17 -1.56
CA LEU A 117 -5.68 -1.43 -2.95
C LEU A 117 -7.18 -1.31 -3.18
N LEU A 118 -8.00 -1.85 -2.29
CA LEU A 118 -9.45 -1.83 -2.42
C LEU A 118 -10.01 -0.40 -2.33
N VAL A 119 -9.47 0.42 -1.41
CA VAL A 119 -9.80 1.85 -1.32
C VAL A 119 -9.30 2.61 -2.54
N GLY A 120 -8.10 2.30 -3.05
CA GLY A 120 -7.59 2.87 -4.29
C GLY A 120 -8.50 2.58 -5.49
N LEU A 121 -8.97 1.34 -5.61
CA LEU A 121 -9.87 0.88 -6.66
C LEU A 121 -11.25 1.55 -6.54
N ALA A 122 -11.80 1.59 -5.33
CA ALA A 122 -13.06 2.26 -5.04
C ALA A 122 -12.99 3.77 -5.28
N ALA A 123 -11.86 4.42 -4.97
CA ALA A 123 -11.65 5.83 -5.25
C ALA A 123 -11.57 6.13 -6.75
N TYR A 124 -10.98 5.22 -7.53
CA TYR A 124 -10.89 5.35 -8.99
C TYR A 124 -12.25 5.16 -9.68
N PHE A 125 -12.97 4.09 -9.34
CA PHE A 125 -14.27 3.77 -9.97
C PHE A 125 -15.45 4.52 -9.32
N GLY A 126 -15.36 4.93 -8.06
CA GLY A 126 -16.39 5.71 -7.39
C GLY A 126 -16.59 7.10 -8.01
N THR A 127 -15.56 7.64 -8.66
CA THR A 127 -15.68 8.84 -9.50
C THR A 127 -16.53 8.62 -10.77
N GLU A 128 -16.70 7.38 -11.25
CA GLU A 128 -17.54 7.08 -12.43
C GLU A 128 -19.04 7.10 -12.10
N ALA A 129 -19.45 6.78 -10.86
CA ALA A 129 -20.86 6.68 -10.48
C ALA A 129 -21.54 8.05 -10.23
N LYS A 130 -20.76 9.14 -10.17
CA LYS A 130 -21.23 10.49 -9.84
C LYS A 130 -21.23 11.46 -11.03
N ALA A 131 -20.82 11.01 -12.21
CA ALA A 131 -20.78 11.78 -13.47
C ALA A 131 -21.94 11.36 -14.39
#